data_AF-A0A941PZ78-F1
#
_entry.id   AF-A0A941PZ78-F1
#
_cell.length_a   1.000
_cell.length_b   1.000
_cell.length_c   1.000
_cell.angle_alpha   90.00
_cell.angle_beta   90.00
_cell.angle_gamma   90.00
#
_symmetry.space_group_name_H-M   'P 1'
#
loop_
_entity.id
_entity.type
_entity.pdbx_description
1 polymer ?
#
loop_
_entity_poly.entity_id
_entity_poly.type
_entity_poly.pdbx_seq_one_letter_code
_entity_poly.pdbx_strand_id
1 'polypeptide(L)'
;MPHSAAAPTPLYGQALYGQSPEGTPLTAGVFNEHEVRAAAGVTMALGTAAFVFAYFAKVYLPIQVVTTLFFVEFLVRVLAGFQYSPVRWAVRWMTRRRAPEWASAKPKRFAWSLGLVMAFAMMIITNSGIRGTLPLTICLLCITLMWLESVLGLCVGCELHGFLVRRGWAKKDPAYEVCAHGACAIGARRGDGS
;
A
#
# COMPACT_ATOMS: atom_id res chain seq x y z
N MET A 1 5.51 36.60 17.77
CA MET A 1 5.59 35.68 16.62
C MET A 1 6.59 34.58 16.96
N PRO A 2 6.19 33.37 17.35
CA PRO A 2 7.15 32.30 17.59
C PRO A 2 7.53 31.64 16.26
N HIS A 3 8.83 31.46 16.08
CA HIS A 3 9.51 30.97 14.89
C HIS A 3 8.93 29.64 14.37
N SER A 4 8.52 29.65 13.11
CA SER A 4 8.22 28.45 12.31
C SER A 4 9.52 27.69 12.04
N ALA A 5 9.94 26.83 12.97
CA ALA A 5 10.94 25.81 12.67
C ALA A 5 10.33 24.85 11.63
N ALA A 6 10.84 24.88 10.40
CA ALA A 6 10.43 23.98 9.34
C ALA A 6 10.68 22.53 9.77
N ALA A 7 9.62 21.85 10.19
CA ALA A 7 9.72 20.47 10.63
C ALA A 7 10.10 19.58 9.42
N PRO A 8 10.97 18.57 9.62
CA PRO A 8 11.55 17.79 8.53
C PRO A 8 10.46 17.12 7.69
N THR A 9 10.52 17.33 6.38
CA THR A 9 9.63 16.69 5.40
C THR A 9 9.85 15.17 5.44
N PRO A 10 8.79 14.36 5.59
CA PRO A 10 8.93 12.91 5.53
C PRO A 10 9.43 12.48 4.15
N LEU A 11 10.45 11.60 4.14
CA LEU A 11 11.06 11.04 2.94
C LEU A 11 10.08 10.17 2.12
N TYR A 12 8.93 9.79 2.70
CA TYR A 12 8.03 8.78 2.13
C TYR A 12 6.57 9.06 2.49
N GLY A 13 5.73 9.26 1.47
CA GLY A 13 4.32 9.63 1.64
C GLY A 13 4.08 11.13 1.56
N GLN A 14 2.82 11.54 1.65
CA GLN A 14 2.48 12.96 1.72
C GLN A 14 2.75 13.46 3.15
N ALA A 15 3.36 14.64 3.26
CA ALA A 15 3.63 15.25 4.54
C ALA A 15 2.33 15.78 5.15
N LEU A 16 1.91 15.20 6.26
CA LEU A 16 0.95 15.84 7.15
C LEU A 16 1.68 16.45 8.33
N TYR A 17 1.42 17.74 8.52
CA TYR A 17 1.86 18.51 9.66
C TYR A 17 0.71 18.65 10.64
N GLY A 18 0.98 18.37 11.90
CA GLY A 18 0.10 18.78 12.98
C GLY A 18 0.66 18.42 14.33
N GLN A 19 -0.19 18.47 15.35
CA GLN A 19 0.20 18.23 16.73
C GLN A 19 -0.34 16.88 17.20
N SER A 20 0.51 16.12 17.89
CA SER A 20 0.08 14.98 18.71
C SER A 20 -0.97 15.43 19.73
N PRO A 21 -1.84 14.55 20.25
CA PRO A 21 -2.66 14.84 21.42
C PRO A 21 -1.88 15.42 22.62
N GLU A 22 -0.58 15.16 22.69
CA GLU A 22 0.36 15.66 23.73
C GLU A 22 1.04 17.00 23.36
N GLY A 23 0.67 17.63 22.25
CA GLY A 23 1.18 18.95 21.83
C GLY A 23 2.54 18.94 21.13
N THR A 24 3.13 17.77 20.87
CA THR A 24 4.39 17.67 20.11
C THR A 24 4.14 17.90 18.60
N PRO A 25 4.98 18.72 17.93
CA PRO A 25 4.90 18.87 16.48
C PRO A 25 5.33 17.57 15.81
N LEU A 26 4.41 16.95 15.07
CA LEU A 26 4.65 15.69 14.36
C LEU A 26 4.61 15.92 12.85
N THR A 27 5.63 15.40 12.16
CA THR A 27 5.64 15.26 10.69
C THR A 27 5.48 13.80 10.33
N ALA A 28 4.29 13.47 9.82
CA ALA A 28 3.95 12.10 9.46
C ALA A 28 3.85 11.96 7.94
N GLY A 29 4.53 10.95 7.39
CA GLY A 29 4.26 10.50 6.03
C GLY A 29 2.95 9.71 6.02
N VAL A 30 1.99 10.12 5.18
CA VAL A 30 0.69 9.45 5.06
C VAL A 30 0.32 9.15 3.60
N PHE A 31 -0.65 8.25 3.43
CA PHE A 31 -1.30 8.00 2.16
C PHE A 31 -2.82 8.07 2.32
N ASN A 32 -3.50 8.40 1.22
CA ASN A 32 -4.95 8.35 1.15
C ASN A 32 -5.41 6.89 1.09
N GLU A 33 -6.16 6.45 2.10
CA GLU A 33 -6.66 5.08 2.23
C GLU A 33 -7.53 4.68 1.04
N HIS A 34 -8.40 5.57 0.56
CA HIS A 34 -9.23 5.31 -0.61
C HIS A 34 -8.39 5.07 -1.87
N GLU A 35 -7.32 5.85 -2.07
CA GLU A 35 -6.43 5.64 -3.22
C GLU A 35 -5.67 4.31 -3.11
N VAL A 36 -5.21 3.92 -1.91
CA VAL A 36 -4.50 2.65 -1.73
C VAL A 36 -5.43 1.46 -1.94
N ARG A 37 -6.66 1.51 -1.40
CA ARG A 37 -7.68 0.47 -1.54
C ARG A 37 -8.17 0.29 -2.97
N ALA A 38 -8.36 1.39 -3.70
CA ALA A 38 -8.73 1.34 -5.11
C ALA A 38 -7.57 0.79 -5.96
N ALA A 39 -6.31 1.13 -5.64
CA ALA A 39 -5.16 0.53 -6.31
C ALA A 39 -5.06 -0.98 -6.07
N ALA A 40 -5.37 -1.47 -4.86
CA ALA A 40 -5.48 -2.89 -4.56
C ALA A 40 -6.60 -3.57 -5.36
N GLY A 41 -7.74 -2.89 -5.55
CA GLY A 41 -8.86 -3.40 -6.35
C GLY A 41 -8.52 -3.53 -7.83
N VAL A 42 -7.83 -2.54 -8.41
CA VAL A 42 -7.39 -2.58 -9.82
C VAL A 42 -6.41 -3.73 -10.06
N THR A 43 -5.40 -3.88 -9.20
CA THR A 43 -4.44 -4.98 -9.33
C THR A 43 -5.10 -6.34 -9.04
N MET A 44 -6.04 -6.44 -8.10
CA MET A 44 -6.84 -7.65 -7.92
C MET A 44 -7.61 -8.03 -9.21
N ALA A 45 -8.25 -7.06 -9.87
CA ALA A 45 -8.98 -7.31 -11.12
C ALA A 45 -8.04 -7.81 -12.25
N LEU A 46 -6.88 -7.17 -12.42
CA LEU A 46 -5.87 -7.60 -13.39
C LEU A 46 -5.33 -9.00 -13.09
N GLY A 47 -5.03 -9.29 -11.83
CA GLY A 47 -4.54 -10.60 -11.38
C GLY A 47 -5.58 -11.70 -11.60
N THR A 48 -6.84 -11.41 -11.27
CA THR A 48 -7.96 -12.33 -11.48
C THR A 48 -8.19 -12.60 -12.97
N ALA A 49 -8.18 -11.57 -13.82
CA ALA A 49 -8.31 -11.75 -15.26
C ALA A 49 -7.20 -12.66 -15.81
N ALA A 50 -5.94 -12.39 -15.47
CA ALA A 50 -4.81 -13.21 -15.89
C ALA A 50 -4.90 -14.66 -15.39
N PHE A 51 -5.38 -14.86 -14.15
CA PHE A 51 -5.62 -16.19 -13.59
C PHE A 51 -6.71 -16.95 -14.35
N VAL A 52 -7.82 -16.30 -14.69
CA VAL A 52 -8.91 -16.89 -15.48
C VAL A 52 -8.41 -17.34 -16.85
N PHE A 53 -7.63 -16.51 -17.56
CA PHE A 53 -7.01 -16.90 -18.84
C PHE A 53 -6.06 -18.09 -18.68
N ALA A 54 -5.23 -18.10 -17.64
CA ALA A 54 -4.32 -19.21 -17.38
C ALA A 54 -5.07 -20.51 -17.03
N TYR A 55 -6.17 -20.42 -16.27
CA TYR A 55 -6.92 -21.58 -15.81
C TYR A 55 -7.75 -22.22 -16.93
N PHE A 56 -8.56 -21.42 -17.64
CA PHE A 56 -9.50 -21.91 -18.65
C PHE A 56 -8.86 -22.06 -20.03
N ALA A 57 -8.20 -21.02 -20.54
CA ALA A 57 -7.65 -21.01 -21.89
C ALA A 57 -6.27 -21.68 -22.00
N LYS A 58 -5.64 -22.02 -20.85
CA LYS A 58 -4.26 -22.54 -20.76
C LYS A 58 -3.23 -21.63 -21.45
N VAL A 59 -3.57 -20.35 -21.63
CA VAL A 59 -2.66 -19.33 -22.15
C VAL A 59 -1.93 -18.72 -20.96
N TYR A 60 -0.64 -19.01 -20.82
CA TYR A 60 0.17 -18.56 -19.68
C TYR A 60 0.87 -17.22 -19.91
N LEU A 61 0.87 -16.70 -21.14
CA LEU A 61 1.48 -15.40 -21.44
C LEU A 61 0.86 -14.25 -20.60
N PRO A 62 -0.47 -14.13 -20.43
CA PRO A 62 -1.07 -13.10 -19.57
C PRO A 62 -0.60 -13.15 -18.13
N ILE A 63 -0.46 -14.36 -17.53
CA ILE A 63 -0.05 -14.48 -16.13
C ILE A 63 1.40 -14.04 -15.95
N GLN A 64 2.31 -14.40 -16.88
CA GLN A 64 3.72 -14.00 -16.85
C GLN A 64 3.88 -12.48 -16.97
N VAL A 65 3.11 -11.85 -17.87
CA VAL A 65 3.11 -10.40 -18.04
C VAL A 65 2.61 -9.72 -16.77
N VAL A 66 1.47 -10.16 -16.24
CA VAL A 66 0.87 -9.54 -15.05
C VAL A 66 1.72 -9.71 -13.80
N THR A 67 2.34 -10.88 -13.57
CA THR A 67 3.23 -11.07 -12.41
C THR A 67 4.48 -10.22 -12.50
N THR A 68 5.03 -10.05 -13.70
CA THR A 68 6.18 -9.16 -13.95
C THR A 68 5.79 -7.70 -13.70
N LEU A 69 4.62 -7.27 -14.20
CA LEU A 69 4.10 -5.93 -13.95
C LEU A 69 3.84 -5.68 -12.46
N PHE A 70 3.32 -6.67 -11.73
CA PHE A 70 3.10 -6.55 -10.28
C PHE A 70 4.41 -6.44 -9.51
N PHE A 71 5.43 -7.20 -9.88
CA PHE A 71 6.75 -7.05 -9.29
C PHE A 71 7.28 -5.61 -9.46
N VAL A 72 7.24 -5.07 -10.68
CA VAL A 72 7.66 -3.68 -10.94
C VAL A 72 6.81 -2.67 -10.17
N GLU A 73 5.49 -2.85 -10.16
CA GLU A 73 4.56 -1.97 -9.44
C GLU A 73 4.83 -1.96 -7.93
N PHE A 74 5.02 -3.12 -7.30
CA PHE A 74 5.39 -3.21 -5.88
C PHE A 74 6.79 -2.66 -5.61
N LEU A 75 7.74 -2.85 -6.53
CA LEU A 75 9.09 -2.32 -6.41
C LEU A 75 9.07 -0.79 -6.40
N VAL A 76 8.33 -0.19 -7.34
CA VAL A 76 8.12 1.26 -7.41
C VAL A 76 7.45 1.76 -6.12
N ARG A 77 6.41 1.08 -5.64
CA ARG A 77 5.74 1.43 -4.37
C ARG A 77 6.69 1.41 -3.18
N VAL A 78 7.60 0.44 -3.08
CA VAL A 78 8.56 0.32 -1.96
C VAL A 78 9.68 1.37 -2.03
N LEU A 79 10.19 1.67 -3.23
CA LEU A 79 11.34 2.55 -3.44
C LEU A 79 10.95 4.02 -3.58
N ALA A 80 10.10 4.34 -4.55
CA ALA A 80 9.70 5.71 -4.90
C ALA A 80 8.41 6.16 -4.18
N GLY A 81 7.78 5.25 -3.44
CA GLY A 81 6.47 5.47 -2.84
C GLY A 81 5.34 5.35 -3.85
N PHE A 82 4.11 5.29 -3.36
CA PHE A 82 2.92 5.25 -4.22
C PHE A 82 2.84 6.49 -5.13
N GLN A 83 3.62 7.56 -4.85
CA GLN A 83 3.55 8.89 -5.49
C GLN A 83 3.81 8.89 -6.99
N TYR A 84 4.59 7.91 -7.45
CA TYR A 84 5.00 7.80 -8.86
C TYR A 84 4.40 6.58 -9.59
N SER A 85 3.51 5.80 -8.95
CA SER A 85 2.87 4.67 -9.64
C SER A 85 1.90 5.15 -10.74
N PRO A 86 1.95 4.60 -11.97
CA PRO A 86 0.99 4.93 -13.03
C PRO A 86 -0.46 4.60 -12.64
N VAL A 87 -0.65 3.62 -11.75
CA VAL A 87 -1.97 3.26 -11.18
C VAL A 87 -2.57 4.43 -10.41
N ARG A 88 -1.74 5.31 -9.84
CA ARG A 88 -2.20 6.51 -9.11
C ARG A 88 -3.10 7.38 -9.97
N TRP A 89 -2.81 7.56 -11.25
CA TRP A 89 -3.60 8.48 -12.08
C TRP A 89 -5.01 7.96 -12.29
N ALA A 90 -5.13 6.67 -12.63
CA ALA A 90 -6.41 5.98 -12.77
C ALA A 90 -7.20 5.99 -11.45
N VAL A 91 -6.51 5.70 -10.35
CA VAL A 91 -7.14 5.60 -9.03
C VAL A 91 -7.53 6.96 -8.47
N ARG A 92 -6.69 7.98 -8.59
CA ARG A 92 -7.05 9.36 -8.23
C ARG A 92 -8.30 9.78 -8.96
N TRP A 93 -8.41 9.46 -10.24
CA TRP A 93 -9.62 9.77 -10.99
C TRP A 93 -10.87 9.08 -10.41
N MET A 94 -10.77 7.81 -10.01
CA MET A 94 -11.86 7.07 -9.35
C MET A 94 -12.22 7.61 -7.95
N THR A 95 -11.23 8.05 -7.16
CA THR A 95 -11.43 8.45 -5.76
C THR A 95 -11.62 9.95 -5.56
N ARG A 96 -11.56 10.76 -6.62
CA ARG A 96 -11.71 12.24 -6.60
C ARG A 96 -12.93 12.76 -5.85
N ARG A 97 -14.01 11.97 -5.77
CA ARG A 97 -15.28 12.37 -5.13
C ARG A 97 -15.36 11.99 -3.65
N ARG A 98 -14.37 11.27 -3.11
CA ARG A 98 -14.32 10.86 -1.69
C ARG A 98 -13.38 11.78 -0.93
N ALA A 99 -13.77 12.17 0.29
CA ALA A 99 -12.89 12.93 1.18
C ALA A 99 -11.64 12.08 1.50
N PRO A 100 -10.43 12.66 1.50
CA PRO A 100 -9.20 11.90 1.75
C PRO A 100 -9.20 11.40 3.20
N GLU A 101 -9.04 10.09 3.34
CA GLU A 101 -8.87 9.40 4.62
C GLU A 101 -7.38 9.07 4.76
N TRP A 102 -6.73 9.52 5.84
CA TRP A 102 -5.27 9.53 5.94
C TRP A 102 -4.76 8.39 6.80
N ALA A 103 -3.95 7.51 6.21
CA ALA A 103 -3.32 6.39 6.89
C ALA A 103 -1.79 6.51 6.91
N SER A 104 -1.16 6.02 7.98
CA SER A 104 0.29 6.09 8.17
C SER A 104 1.08 5.36 7.06
N ALA A 105 2.15 5.97 6.56
CA ALA A 105 2.92 5.46 5.43
C ALA A 105 3.86 4.28 5.76
N LYS A 106 4.42 4.21 6.97
CA LYS A 106 5.35 3.12 7.36
C LYS A 106 4.74 1.72 7.35
N PRO A 107 3.60 1.44 8.01
CA PRO A 107 3.00 0.10 7.97
C PRO A 107 2.59 -0.31 6.54
N LYS A 108 2.16 0.65 5.71
CA LYS A 108 1.87 0.39 4.29
C LYS A 108 3.13 0.04 3.49
N ARG A 109 4.27 0.69 3.75
CA ARG A 109 5.56 0.32 3.14
C ARG A 109 5.96 -1.11 3.49
N PHE A 110 5.74 -1.52 4.74
CA PHE A 110 5.98 -2.90 5.17
C PHE A 110 5.07 -3.88 4.42
N ALA A 111 3.77 -3.59 4.33
CA ALA A 111 2.82 -4.41 3.56
C ALA A 111 3.24 -4.54 2.08
N TRP A 112 3.68 -3.44 1.44
CA TRP A 112 4.17 -3.49 0.06
C TRP A 112 5.48 -4.26 -0.09
N SER A 113 6.36 -4.26 0.91
CA SER A 113 7.57 -5.08 0.89
C SER A 113 7.27 -6.59 0.94
N LEU A 114 6.25 -6.99 1.71
CA LEU A 114 5.76 -8.37 1.71
C LEU A 114 5.15 -8.74 0.35
N GLY A 115 4.34 -7.83 -0.21
CA GLY A 115 3.79 -7.98 -1.55
C GLY A 115 4.86 -8.11 -2.64
N LEU A 116 5.97 -7.35 -2.52
CA LEU A 116 7.12 -7.42 -3.42
C LEU A 116 7.78 -8.79 -3.40
N VAL A 117 8.02 -9.36 -2.21
CA VAL A 117 8.61 -10.69 -2.06
C VAL A 117 7.73 -11.75 -2.70
N MET A 118 6.42 -11.69 -2.45
CA MET A 118 5.45 -12.62 -3.04
C MET A 118 5.37 -12.47 -4.57
N ALA A 119 5.34 -11.24 -5.07
CA ALA A 119 5.31 -10.96 -6.51
C ALA A 119 6.61 -11.41 -7.21
N PHE A 120 7.76 -11.22 -6.57
CA PHE A 120 9.05 -11.67 -7.07
C PHE A 120 9.13 -13.20 -7.16
N ALA A 121 8.72 -13.90 -6.10
CA ALA A 121 8.64 -15.36 -6.11
C ALA A 121 7.72 -15.85 -7.24
N MET A 122 6.54 -15.23 -7.38
CA MET A 122 5.57 -15.59 -8.42
C MET A 122 6.09 -15.29 -9.84
N MET A 123 6.83 -14.19 -10.04
CA MET A 123 7.48 -13.86 -11.30
C MET A 123 8.50 -14.95 -11.67
N ILE A 124 9.33 -15.40 -10.73
CA ILE A 124 10.29 -16.48 -10.97
C ILE A 124 9.58 -17.80 -11.32
N ILE A 125 8.57 -18.19 -10.54
CA ILE A 125 7.81 -19.43 -10.74
C ILE A 125 7.13 -19.45 -12.11
N THR A 126 6.47 -18.35 -12.49
CA THR A 126 5.74 -18.26 -13.77
C THR A 126 6.68 -18.16 -14.97
N ASN A 127 7.83 -17.47 -14.85
CA ASN A 127 8.79 -17.32 -15.94
C ASN A 127 9.63 -18.60 -16.15
N SER A 128 9.92 -19.35 -15.10
CA SER A 128 10.57 -20.68 -15.17
C SER A 128 9.66 -21.79 -15.72
N GLY A 129 8.39 -21.48 -16.02
CA GLY A 129 7.45 -22.44 -16.58
C GLY A 129 6.91 -23.46 -15.58
N ILE A 130 7.12 -23.25 -14.27
CA ILE A 130 6.55 -24.09 -13.22
C ILE A 130 5.04 -23.87 -13.17
N ARG A 131 4.29 -24.95 -13.41
CA ARG A 131 2.82 -24.95 -13.45
C ARG A 131 2.30 -25.96 -12.44
N GLY A 132 1.17 -25.66 -11.81
CA GLY A 132 0.53 -26.58 -10.87
C GLY A 132 -0.08 -25.88 -9.67
N THR A 133 -0.10 -26.60 -8.54
CA THR A 133 -0.76 -26.18 -7.30
C THR A 133 -0.06 -25.00 -6.64
N LEU A 134 1.27 -24.92 -6.71
CA LEU A 134 2.05 -23.88 -6.03
C LEU A 134 1.76 -22.44 -6.54
N PRO A 135 1.83 -22.13 -7.85
CA PRO A 135 1.42 -20.82 -8.34
C PRO A 135 -0.08 -20.56 -8.13
N LEU A 136 -0.92 -21.60 -8.16
CA LEU A 136 -2.35 -21.47 -7.92
C LEU A 136 -2.66 -21.04 -6.48
N THR A 137 -2.07 -21.69 -5.47
CA THR A 137 -2.30 -21.36 -4.06
C THR A 137 -1.78 -19.96 -3.73
N ILE A 138 -0.60 -19.60 -4.24
CA ILE A 138 -0.04 -18.25 -4.07
C ILE A 138 -0.95 -17.20 -4.69
N CYS A 139 -1.42 -17.43 -5.92
CA CYS A 139 -2.30 -16.47 -6.61
C CYS A 139 -3.63 -16.28 -5.88
N LEU A 140 -4.28 -17.37 -5.46
CA LEU A 140 -5.52 -17.31 -4.68
C LEU A 140 -5.34 -16.61 -3.34
N LEU A 141 -4.24 -16.89 -2.62
CA LEU A 141 -3.89 -16.19 -1.39
C LEU A 141 -3.74 -14.69 -1.64
N CYS A 142 -2.97 -14.28 -2.66
CA CYS A 142 -2.78 -12.88 -3.01
C CYS A 142 -4.11 -12.19 -3.36
N ILE A 143 -4.94 -12.80 -4.21
CA ILE A 143 -6.26 -12.26 -4.57
C ILE A 143 -7.13 -12.09 -3.32
N THR A 144 -7.11 -13.07 -2.41
CA THR A 144 -7.88 -13.00 -1.15
C THR A 144 -7.40 -11.85 -0.26
N LEU A 145 -6.08 -11.69 -0.08
CA LEU A 145 -5.53 -10.59 0.73
C LEU A 145 -5.85 -9.22 0.12
N MET A 146 -5.77 -9.09 -1.20
CA MET A 146 -6.12 -7.86 -1.92
C MET A 146 -7.61 -7.55 -1.85
N TRP A 147 -8.45 -8.58 -1.88
CA TRP A 147 -9.90 -8.45 -1.71
C TRP A 147 -10.26 -7.93 -0.32
N LEU A 148 -9.64 -8.47 0.73
CA LEU A 148 -9.83 -7.98 2.12
C LEU A 148 -9.45 -6.50 2.25
N GLU A 149 -8.32 -6.09 1.66
CA GLU A 149 -7.89 -4.69 1.67
C GLU A 149 -8.82 -3.80 0.83
N SER A 150 -9.19 -4.21 -0.37
CA SER A 150 -10.01 -3.40 -1.26
C SER A 150 -11.45 -3.25 -0.76
N VAL A 151 -12.11 -4.37 -0.41
CA VAL A 151 -13.53 -4.41 -0.03
C VAL A 151 -13.75 -4.05 1.44
N LEU A 152 -13.05 -4.71 2.36
CA LEU A 152 -13.26 -4.50 3.80
C LEU A 152 -12.41 -3.36 4.36
N GLY A 153 -11.37 -2.91 3.65
CA GLY A 153 -10.41 -1.95 4.18
C GLY A 153 -9.44 -2.56 5.19
N LEU A 154 -9.37 -3.90 5.25
CA LEU A 154 -8.53 -4.63 6.20
C LEU A 154 -7.20 -5.02 5.54
N CYS A 155 -6.17 -4.21 5.78
CA CYS A 155 -4.82 -4.53 5.32
C CYS A 155 -4.11 -5.46 6.33
N VAL A 156 -4.14 -6.77 6.05
CA VAL A 156 -3.50 -7.81 6.90
C VAL A 156 -2.01 -7.52 7.12
N GLY A 157 -1.32 -6.95 6.12
CA GLY A 157 0.09 -6.54 6.27
C GLY A 157 0.30 -5.42 7.30
N CYS A 158 -0.64 -4.48 7.40
CA CYS A 158 -0.60 -3.43 8.41
C CYS A 158 -0.90 -3.98 9.81
N GLU A 159 -1.83 -4.93 9.93
CA GLU A 159 -2.12 -5.63 11.19
C GLU A 159 -0.92 -6.44 11.68
N LEU A 160 -0.24 -7.14 10.76
CA LEU A 160 0.98 -7.87 11.07
C LEU A 160 2.09 -6.93 11.57
N HIS A 161 2.27 -5.77 10.92
CA HIS A 161 3.20 -4.75 11.38
C HIS A 161 2.84 -4.23 12.79
N GLY A 162 1.55 -3.92 13.03
CA GLY A 162 1.07 -3.49 14.34
C GLY A 162 1.31 -4.55 15.42
N PHE A 163 1.10 -5.82 15.09
CA PHE A 163 1.42 -6.94 15.98
C PHE A 163 2.92 -7.04 16.29
N LEU A 164 3.79 -6.89 15.28
CA LEU A 164 5.25 -6.89 15.46
C LEU A 164 5.73 -5.73 16.33
N VAL A 165 5.14 -4.54 16.18
CA VAL A 165 5.43 -3.37 17.01
C VAL A 165 4.97 -3.61 18.45
N ARG A 166 3.76 -4.16 18.67
CA ARG A 166 3.25 -4.52 20.02
C ARG A 166 4.15 -5.51 20.75
N ARG A 167 4.74 -6.46 20.01
CA ARG A 167 5.67 -7.47 20.56
C ARG A 167 7.11 -6.96 20.71
N GLY A 168 7.38 -5.70 20.34
CA GLY A 168 8.69 -5.05 20.49
C GLY A 168 9.72 -5.40 19.41
N TRP A 169 9.32 -6.11 18.34
CA TRP A 169 10.22 -6.52 17.26
C TRP A 169 10.41 -5.44 16.20
N ALA A 170 9.52 -4.46 16.15
CA ALA A 170 9.56 -3.34 15.22
C ALA A 170 9.50 -1.99 15.96
N LYS A 171 10.15 -0.96 15.40
CA LYS A 171 10.22 0.37 16.00
C LYS A 171 8.83 0.99 16.09
N LYS A 172 8.46 1.51 17.27
CA LYS A 172 7.28 2.36 17.45
C LYS A 172 7.48 3.67 16.70
N ASP A 173 6.49 4.04 15.91
CA ASP A 173 6.44 5.34 15.24
C ASP A 173 5.25 6.13 15.82
N PRO A 174 5.46 7.33 16.38
CA PRO A 174 4.35 8.17 16.84
C PRO A 174 3.33 8.46 15.73
N ALA A 175 3.75 8.51 14.46
CA ALA A 175 2.84 8.69 13.32
C ALA A 175 1.90 7.49 13.07
N TYR A 176 2.25 6.30 13.57
CA TYR A 176 1.38 5.13 13.50
C TYR A 176 0.24 5.21 14.51
N GLU A 177 0.51 5.64 15.74
CA GLU A 177 -0.50 5.73 16.81
C GLU A 177 -1.57 6.80 16.50
N VAL A 178 -1.16 7.91 15.86
CA VAL A 178 -2.06 9.03 15.55
C VAL A 178 -2.94 8.79 14.30
N CYS A 179 -2.46 8.00 13.35
CA CYS A 179 -3.12 7.76 12.05
C CYS A 179 -3.40 6.26 11.78
N ALA A 180 -3.61 5.49 12.85
CA ALA A 180 -3.99 4.09 12.75
C ALA A 180 -5.39 3.95 12.11
N HIS A 181 -5.58 2.92 11.29
CA HIS A 181 -6.87 2.55 10.67
C HIS A 181 -7.53 3.62 9.76
N GLY A 182 -6.75 4.55 9.19
CA GLY A 182 -7.26 5.53 8.22
C GLY A 182 -7.76 6.84 8.82
N ALA A 183 -7.95 6.93 10.13
CA ALA A 183 -8.34 8.16 10.79
C ALA A 183 -7.13 8.82 11.46
N CYS A 184 -6.67 9.96 10.93
CA CYS A 184 -5.70 10.81 11.62
C CYS A 184 -6.41 11.70 12.66
N ALA A 185 -6.09 11.53 13.94
CA ALA A 185 -6.60 12.37 15.04
C ALA A 185 -5.81 13.69 15.19
N ILE A 186 -5.54 14.38 14.08
CA ILE A 186 -4.69 15.58 14.08
C ILE A 186 -5.56 16.85 14.09
N GLY A 187 -5.35 17.74 15.06
CA GLY A 187 -5.89 19.10 15.06
C GLY A 187 -5.31 19.89 13.88
N ALA A 188 -6.09 20.06 12.82
CA ALA A 188 -5.61 20.53 11.53
C ALA A 188 -5.16 22.00 11.56
N ARG A 189 -3.87 22.25 11.28
CA ARG A 189 -3.46 23.43 10.52
C ARG A 189 -2.85 22.96 9.21
N ARG A 190 -3.64 23.03 8.15
CA ARG A 190 -3.18 22.90 6.77
C ARG A 190 -2.21 24.07 6.52
N GLY A 191 -0.91 23.79 6.44
CA GLY A 191 0.04 24.71 5.82
C GLY A 191 -0.19 24.69 4.32
N ASP A 192 -1.20 25.44 3.87
CA ASP A 192 -1.39 25.78 2.47
C ASP A 192 -0.24 26.70 2.08
N GLY A 193 0.81 26.12 1.49
CA GLY A 193 1.91 26.86 0.88
C GLY A 193 1.48 27.28 -0.51
N SER A 194 1.05 28.54 -0.61
CA SER A 194 1.01 29.35 -1.84
C SER A 194 2.31 29.29 -2.63
#